data_AF-A0ABD4EG99-F1
#
_entry.id   AF-A0ABD4EG99-F1
#
_cell.length_a   1.000
_cell.length_b   1.000
_cell.length_c   1.000
_cell.angle_alpha   90.00
_cell.angle_beta   90.00
_cell.angle_gamma   90.00
#
_symmetry.space_group_name_H-M   'P 1'
#
loop_
_entity.id
_entity.type
_entity.pdbx_description
1 polymer ?
#
loop_
_entity_poly.entity_id
_entity_poly.type
_entity_poly.pdbx_seq_one_letter_code
_entity_poly.pdbx_strand_id
1 'polypeptide(L)'
;MKTNQLKEIAKVTNFMEQVISEPEDCLKDFNILTQQEANMTTFLEFALKFFERKTWDIVQYLEFDTEEFVILNEVNNTLDDVTKEIASVYHGSIIDETGEHPYTTDRKGHIIEVIEWAHEYIVGNIEVA
;
A
#
# COMPACT_ATOMS: atom_id res chain seq x y z
N MET A 1 -16.54 11.27 -7.11
CA MET A 1 -16.28 9.87 -7.53
C MET A 1 -17.55 9.01 -7.77
N LYS A 2 -17.54 7.95 -8.60
CA LYS A 2 -18.69 7.04 -8.83
C LYS A 2 -18.78 5.93 -7.76
N THR A 3 -19.98 5.41 -7.47
CA THR A 3 -20.21 4.34 -6.46
C THR A 3 -19.37 3.08 -6.69
N ASN A 4 -19.14 2.68 -7.95
CA ASN A 4 -18.30 1.50 -8.21
C ASN A 4 -16.82 1.76 -7.88
N GLN A 5 -16.32 2.98 -8.08
CA GLN A 5 -14.94 3.35 -7.72
C GLN A 5 -14.76 3.36 -6.21
N LEU A 6 -15.72 3.95 -5.47
CA LEU A 6 -15.73 3.91 -3.99
C LEU A 6 -15.68 2.46 -3.46
N LYS A 7 -16.44 1.53 -4.07
CA LYS A 7 -16.40 0.11 -3.70
C LYS A 7 -15.06 -0.55 -3.97
N GLU A 8 -14.39 -0.20 -5.08
CA GLU A 8 -13.06 -0.74 -5.36
C GLU A 8 -12.01 -0.16 -4.42
N ILE A 9 -12.08 1.13 -4.08
CA ILE A 9 -11.21 1.74 -3.07
C ILE A 9 -11.40 1.03 -1.72
N ALA A 10 -12.64 0.86 -1.26
CA ALA A 10 -12.92 0.16 -0.01
C ALA A 10 -12.34 -1.27 0.02
N LYS A 11 -12.42 -2.01 -1.10
CA LYS A 11 -11.78 -3.34 -1.19
C LYS A 11 -10.25 -3.26 -1.10
N VAL A 12 -9.65 -2.28 -1.77
CA VAL A 12 -8.20 -2.09 -1.77
C VAL A 12 -7.72 -1.71 -0.38
N THR A 13 -8.35 -0.71 0.27
CA THR A 13 -7.98 -0.26 1.61
C THR A 13 -8.20 -1.35 2.66
N ASN A 14 -9.32 -2.07 2.61
CA ASN A 14 -9.55 -3.20 3.53
C ASN A 14 -8.48 -4.29 3.38
N PHE A 15 -7.99 -4.53 2.16
CA PHE A 15 -6.93 -5.50 1.96
C PHE A 15 -5.56 -4.96 2.37
N MET A 16 -5.29 -3.67 2.18
CA MET A 16 -4.10 -3.02 2.76
C MET A 16 -4.10 -3.18 4.28
N GLU A 17 -5.21 -2.88 4.95
CA GLU A 17 -5.38 -3.04 6.40
C GLU A 17 -5.05 -4.47 6.84
N GLN A 18 -5.59 -5.49 6.17
CA GLN A 18 -5.30 -6.89 6.46
C GLN A 18 -3.82 -7.25 6.30
N VAL A 19 -3.17 -6.75 5.24
CA VAL A 19 -1.73 -6.97 5.01
C VAL A 19 -0.88 -6.30 6.10
N ILE A 20 -1.31 -5.15 6.63
CA ILE A 20 -0.63 -4.44 7.71
C ILE A 20 -0.84 -5.16 9.05
N SER A 21 -2.08 -5.56 9.36
CA SER A 21 -2.46 -6.08 10.67
C SER A 21 -2.12 -7.57 10.86
N GLU A 22 -2.28 -8.37 9.80
CA GLU A 22 -2.18 -9.84 9.84
C GLU A 22 -1.38 -10.38 8.63
N PRO A 23 -0.13 -9.92 8.41
CA PRO A 23 0.64 -10.31 7.22
C PRO A 23 0.92 -11.82 7.14
N GLU A 24 1.11 -12.51 8.28
CA GLU A 24 1.36 -13.95 8.30
C GLU A 24 0.16 -14.78 7.82
N ASP A 25 -1.05 -14.36 8.17
CA ASP A 25 -2.28 -15.03 7.72
C ASP A 25 -2.50 -14.77 6.23
N CYS A 26 -2.27 -13.54 5.77
CA CYS A 26 -2.31 -13.22 4.34
C CYS A 26 -1.28 -14.02 3.53
N LEU A 27 -0.05 -14.18 4.04
CA LEU A 27 0.99 -15.00 3.43
C LEU A 27 0.58 -16.47 3.33
N LYS A 28 -0.03 -17.01 4.39
CA LYS A 28 -0.52 -18.39 4.41
C LYS A 28 -1.58 -18.61 3.35
N ASP A 29 -2.57 -17.72 3.27
CA ASP A 29 -3.63 -17.79 2.27
C ASP A 29 -3.07 -17.63 0.86
N PHE A 30 -2.13 -16.71 0.66
CA PHE A 30 -1.42 -16.55 -0.61
C PHE A 30 -0.71 -17.84 -1.05
N ASN A 31 0.03 -18.49 -0.14
CA ASN A 31 0.73 -19.73 -0.44
C ASN A 31 -0.23 -20.88 -0.77
N ILE A 32 -1.36 -20.98 -0.06
CA ILE A 32 -2.43 -21.96 -0.35
C ILE A 32 -3.03 -21.72 -1.74
N LEU A 33 -3.43 -20.49 -2.04
CA LEU A 33 -4.12 -20.13 -3.29
C LEU A 33 -3.21 -20.24 -4.51
N THR A 34 -1.95 -19.84 -4.38
CA THR A 34 -0.98 -19.87 -5.47
C THR A 34 -0.24 -21.19 -5.60
N GLN A 35 -0.36 -22.09 -4.61
CA GLN A 35 0.41 -23.33 -4.49
C GLN A 35 1.93 -23.05 -4.52
N GLN A 36 2.35 -22.00 -3.83
CA GLN A 36 3.76 -21.58 -3.72
C GLN A 36 4.24 -21.67 -2.27
N GLU A 37 5.56 -21.70 -2.09
CA GLU A 37 6.23 -21.55 -0.79
C GLU A 37 6.93 -20.18 -0.73
N ALA A 38 6.16 -19.11 -0.90
CA ALA A 38 6.69 -17.76 -0.78
C ALA A 38 7.09 -17.46 0.67
N ASN A 39 8.13 -16.64 0.84
CA ASN A 39 8.44 -16.02 2.12
C ASN A 39 7.74 -14.66 2.23
N MET A 40 7.81 -14.05 3.42
CA MET A 40 7.16 -12.77 3.70
C MET A 40 7.60 -11.64 2.75
N THR A 41 8.89 -11.55 2.40
CA THR A 41 9.37 -10.49 1.51
C THR A 41 8.78 -10.65 0.12
N THR A 42 8.78 -11.88 -0.43
CA THR A 42 8.18 -12.17 -1.73
C THR A 42 6.67 -11.89 -1.74
N PHE A 43 5.96 -12.24 -0.67
CA PHE A 43 4.54 -11.92 -0.54
C PHE A 43 4.28 -10.42 -0.48
N LEU A 44 5.03 -9.67 0.32
CA LEU A 44 4.87 -8.22 0.41
C LEU A 44 5.21 -7.51 -0.91
N GLU A 45 6.23 -7.97 -1.65
CA GLU A 45 6.50 -7.46 -3.00
C GLU A 45 5.34 -7.72 -3.97
N PHE A 46 4.68 -8.88 -3.84
CA PHE A 46 3.46 -9.15 -4.59
C PHE A 46 2.32 -8.22 -4.17
N ALA A 47 2.11 -8.04 -2.86
CA ALA A 47 1.06 -7.17 -2.33
C ALA A 47 1.27 -5.72 -2.79
N LEU A 48 2.49 -5.19 -2.71
CA LEU A 48 2.85 -3.86 -3.19
C LEU A 48 2.48 -3.65 -4.67
N LYS A 49 2.87 -4.59 -5.55
CA LYS A 49 2.52 -4.55 -6.97
C LYS A 49 1.03 -4.71 -7.23
N PHE A 50 0.35 -5.50 -6.40
CA PHE A 50 -1.10 -5.63 -6.48
C PHE A 50 -1.79 -4.31 -6.14
N PHE A 51 -1.39 -3.65 -5.06
CA PHE A 51 -1.94 -2.37 -4.63
C PHE A 51 -1.66 -1.24 -5.62
N GLU A 52 -0.44 -1.16 -6.15
CA GLU A 52 -0.07 -0.26 -7.23
C GLU A 52 -1.07 -0.40 -8.38
N ARG A 53 -1.18 -1.61 -8.94
CA ARG A 53 -2.04 -1.87 -10.09
C ARG A 53 -3.51 -1.60 -9.83
N LYS A 54 -4.02 -1.98 -8.65
CA LYS A 54 -5.41 -1.74 -8.29
C LYS A 54 -5.73 -0.27 -8.09
N THR A 55 -4.79 0.50 -7.58
CA THR A 55 -4.92 1.94 -7.46
C THR A 55 -4.91 2.59 -8.84
N TRP A 56 -3.98 2.21 -9.71
CA TRP A 56 -3.96 2.66 -11.11
C TRP A 56 -5.28 2.36 -11.84
N ASP A 57 -5.81 1.15 -11.62
CA ASP A 57 -7.07 0.72 -12.23
C ASP A 57 -8.24 1.66 -11.90
N ILE A 58 -8.20 2.32 -10.73
CA ILE A 58 -9.20 3.30 -10.29
C ILE A 58 -8.88 4.70 -10.84
N VAL A 59 -7.61 5.14 -10.72
CA VAL A 59 -7.12 6.46 -11.15
C VAL A 59 -7.45 6.75 -12.61
N GLN A 60 -7.26 5.78 -13.51
CA GLN A 60 -7.47 5.95 -14.95
C GLN A 60 -8.92 6.33 -15.33
N TYR A 61 -9.89 6.16 -14.42
CA TYR A 61 -11.29 6.48 -14.64
C TYR A 61 -11.77 7.71 -13.86
N LEU A 62 -10.86 8.40 -13.16
CA LEU A 62 -11.17 9.67 -12.49
C LEU A 62 -10.99 10.85 -13.43
N GLU A 63 -11.70 11.94 -13.15
CA GLU A 63 -11.48 13.19 -13.84
C GLU A 63 -10.14 13.79 -13.37
N PHE A 64 -9.32 14.20 -14.34
CA PHE A 64 -8.00 14.78 -14.07
C PHE A 64 -8.10 16.00 -13.14
N ASP A 65 -7.13 16.14 -12.23
CA ASP A 65 -7.04 17.21 -11.22
C ASP A 65 -8.22 17.30 -10.22
N THR A 66 -9.09 16.28 -10.15
CA THR A 66 -9.98 16.14 -8.98
C THR A 66 -9.18 15.79 -7.73
N GLU A 67 -9.70 16.12 -6.55
CA GLU A 67 -9.06 15.80 -5.27
C GLU A 67 -8.79 14.30 -5.15
N GLU A 68 -9.78 13.46 -5.48
CA GLU A 68 -9.61 12.00 -5.47
C GLU A 68 -8.57 11.52 -6.49
N PHE A 69 -8.47 12.17 -7.66
CA PHE A 69 -7.42 11.87 -8.63
C PHE A 69 -6.04 12.17 -8.06
N VAL A 70 -5.85 13.36 -7.48
CA VAL A 70 -4.55 13.77 -6.91
C VAL A 70 -4.12 12.79 -5.82
N ILE A 71 -5.01 12.45 -4.89
CA ILE A 71 -4.74 11.54 -3.78
C ILE A 71 -4.33 10.15 -4.29
N LEU A 72 -5.16 9.54 -5.15
CA LEU A 72 -4.88 8.17 -5.61
C LEU A 72 -3.70 8.11 -6.58
N ASN A 73 -3.47 9.18 -7.36
CA ASN A 73 -2.31 9.26 -8.24
C ASN A 73 -1.01 9.40 -7.45
N GLU A 74 -0.99 10.17 -6.36
CA GLU A 74 0.16 10.26 -5.45
C GLU A 74 0.48 8.89 -4.81
N VAL A 75 -0.55 8.18 -4.33
CA VAL A 75 -0.39 6.82 -3.82
C VAL A 75 0.15 5.88 -4.89
N ASN A 76 -0.47 5.85 -6.07
CA ASN A 76 -0.02 4.97 -7.14
C ASN A 76 1.44 5.23 -7.55
N ASN A 77 1.83 6.50 -7.74
CA ASN A 77 3.21 6.84 -8.08
C ASN A 77 4.20 6.41 -7.00
N THR A 78 3.85 6.63 -5.73
CA THR A 78 4.71 6.23 -4.60
C THR A 78 4.87 4.71 -4.55
N LEU A 79 3.77 3.96 -4.71
CA LEU A 79 3.82 2.50 -4.76
C LEU A 79 4.68 2.03 -5.94
N ASP A 80 4.48 2.58 -7.14
CA ASP A 80 5.25 2.26 -8.36
C ASP A 80 6.75 2.53 -8.17
N ASP A 81 7.12 3.67 -7.61
CA ASP A 81 8.51 3.99 -7.29
C ASP A 81 9.13 2.97 -6.33
N VAL A 82 8.42 2.61 -5.25
CA VAL A 82 8.88 1.61 -4.29
C VAL A 82 9.00 0.23 -4.92
N THR A 83 8.17 -0.13 -5.91
CA THR A 83 8.33 -1.43 -6.61
C THR A 83 9.64 -1.53 -7.41
N LYS A 84 10.27 -0.40 -7.76
CA LYS A 84 11.50 -0.34 -8.56
C LYS A 84 12.76 -0.23 -7.72
N GLU A 85 12.62 -0.03 -6.41
CA GLU A 85 13.76 0.07 -5.51
C GLU A 85 14.50 -1.25 -5.37
N ILE A 86 15.82 -1.14 -5.20
CA ILE A 86 16.74 -2.28 -5.06
C ILE A 86 17.66 -2.14 -3.83
N ALA A 87 17.38 -1.18 -2.95
CA ALA A 87 18.17 -0.97 -1.75
C ALA A 87 18.00 -2.13 -0.77
N SER A 88 19.04 -2.42 0.00
CA SER A 88 19.01 -3.45 1.06
C SER A 88 18.78 -2.89 2.45
N VAL A 89 18.98 -1.57 2.62
CA VAL A 89 18.75 -0.83 3.87
C VAL A 89 17.96 0.42 3.53
N TYR A 90 16.85 0.59 4.24
CA TYR A 90 15.93 1.70 4.07
C TYR A 90 16.00 2.60 5.29
N HIS A 91 15.81 3.90 5.09
CA HIS A 91 15.89 4.89 6.16
C HIS A 91 14.51 5.55 6.29
N GLY A 92 14.02 5.65 7.51
CA GLY A 92 12.76 6.31 7.83
C GLY A 92 12.90 7.15 9.09
N SER A 93 11.82 7.83 9.47
CA SER A 93 11.76 8.62 10.69
C SER A 93 10.35 8.56 11.28
N ILE A 94 10.26 8.37 12.60
CA ILE A 94 9.00 8.50 13.35
C ILE A 94 8.98 9.87 14.00
N ILE A 95 7.89 10.63 13.85
CA ILE A 95 7.71 11.91 14.54
C ILE A 95 6.75 11.69 15.70
N ASP A 96 7.23 11.91 16.93
CA ASP A 96 6.42 11.86 18.14
C ASP A 96 6.50 13.17 18.95
N GLU A 97 5.90 13.20 20.14
CA GLU A 97 5.89 14.36 21.03
C GLU A 97 7.29 14.84 21.47
N THR A 98 8.31 14.00 21.31
CA THR A 98 9.71 14.28 21.66
C THR A 98 10.57 14.64 20.45
N GLY A 99 10.04 14.54 19.22
CA GLY A 99 10.69 14.97 17.99
C GLY A 99 10.76 13.89 16.92
N GLU A 100 11.66 14.08 15.95
CA GLU A 100 11.91 13.14 14.85
C GLU A 100 12.98 12.10 15.27
N HIS A 101 12.63 10.82 15.14
CA HIS A 101 13.48 9.69 15.49
C HIS A 101 13.80 8.88 14.22
N PRO A 102 15.00 9.04 13.65
CA PRO A 102 15.41 8.28 12.49
C PRO A 102 15.64 6.82 12.84
N TYR A 103 15.29 5.92 11.92
CA TYR A 103 15.56 4.49 12.03
C TYR A 103 15.94 3.91 10.68
N THR A 104 16.43 2.67 10.70
CA THR A 104 16.68 1.88 9.50
C THR A 104 15.84 0.62 9.52
N THR A 105 15.38 0.19 8.35
CA THR A 105 14.56 -1.01 8.21
C THR A 105 15.03 -1.87 7.02
N ASP A 106 14.59 -3.13 7.01
CA ASP A 106 14.83 -4.05 5.89
C ASP A 106 13.73 -3.88 4.82
N ARG A 107 13.83 -4.61 3.71
CA ARG A 107 12.85 -4.52 2.62
C ARG A 107 11.42 -4.82 3.08
N LYS A 108 11.27 -5.78 3.99
CA LYS A 108 9.97 -6.20 4.53
C LYS A 108 9.34 -5.06 5.32
N GLY A 109 10.08 -4.48 6.27
CA GLY A 109 9.60 -3.36 7.07
C GLY A 109 9.30 -2.13 6.22
N HIS A 110 10.17 -1.81 5.26
CA HIS A 110 9.94 -0.69 4.35
C HIS A 110 8.65 -0.83 3.54
N ILE A 111 8.35 -2.02 3.00
CA ILE A 111 7.10 -2.24 2.25
C ILE A 111 5.88 -2.08 3.16
N ILE A 112 5.92 -2.59 4.40
CA ILE A 112 4.81 -2.45 5.35
C ILE A 112 4.55 -0.97 5.65
N GLU A 113 5.60 -0.19 5.93
CA GLU A 113 5.50 1.25 6.22
C GLU A 113 4.90 2.03 5.03
N VAL A 114 5.29 1.68 3.80
CA VAL A 114 4.73 2.31 2.58
C VAL A 114 3.26 1.95 2.39
N ILE A 115 2.87 0.69 2.63
CA ILE A 115 1.47 0.26 2.54
C ILE A 115 0.63 0.91 3.63
N GLU A 116 1.16 1.06 4.85
CA GLU A 116 0.53 1.77 5.96
C GLU A 116 0.30 3.24 5.61
N TRP A 117 1.33 3.95 5.14
CA TRP A 117 1.17 5.33 4.66
C TRP A 117 0.11 5.42 3.55
N ALA A 118 0.16 4.53 2.55
CA ALA A 118 -0.81 4.54 1.45
C ALA A 118 -2.24 4.32 1.95
N HIS A 119 -2.43 3.39 2.88
CA HIS A 119 -3.72 3.14 3.51
C HIS A 119 -4.23 4.38 4.25
N GLU A 120 -3.43 4.92 5.18
CA GLU A 120 -3.77 6.09 5.98
C GLU A 120 -4.06 7.33 5.11
N TYR A 121 -3.27 7.54 4.06
CA TYR A 121 -3.45 8.66 3.15
C TYR A 121 -4.75 8.56 2.36
N ILE A 122 -5.13 7.35 1.92
CA ILE A 122 -6.43 7.14 1.25
C ILE A 122 -7.58 7.34 2.23
N VAL A 123 -7.60 6.62 3.36
CA VAL A 123 -8.75 6.65 4.28
C VAL A 123 -8.90 7.98 5.00
N GLY A 124 -7.80 8.72 5.18
CA GLY A 124 -7.78 10.05 5.79
C GLY A 124 -8.28 11.16 4.87
N ASN A 125 -8.21 10.97 3.55
CA ASN A 125 -8.58 11.99 2.56
C ASN A 125 -9.77 11.63 1.67
N ILE A 126 -10.16 10.35 1.59
CA ILE A 126 -11.30 9.88 0.81
C ILE A 126 -12.31 9.22 1.74
N GLU A 127 -13.54 9.73 1.75
CA GLU A 127 -14.65 9.12 2.50
C GLU A 127 -15.05 7.80 1.84
N VAL A 128 -14.48 6.70 2.32
CA VAL A 128 -14.86 5.32 1.97
C VAL A 128 -16.03 4.89 2.85
N ALA A 129 -17.17 4.60 2.22
CA ALA A 129 -18.43 4.18 2.87
C ALA A 129 -18.62 2.66 2.89
#